data_AF-D7D9F8-F1
#
_entry.id   AF-D7D9F8-F1
#
_cell.length_a   1.000
_cell.length_b   1.000
_cell.length_c   1.000
_cell.angle_alpha   90.00
_cell.angle_beta   90.00
_cell.angle_gamma   90.00
#
_symmetry.space_group_name_H-M   'P 1'
#
loop_
_entity.id
_entity.type
_entity.pdbx_description
1 polymer ?
#
loop_
_entity_poly.entity_id
_entity_poly.type
_entity_poly.pdbx_seq_one_letter_code
_entity_poly.pdbx_strand_id
1 'polypeptide(L)'
;MSEGTERIENELSTGLVIAGAYANKLRRTLFAQLRDLVKKNKEFAREVARASGEINRLLYIILVENLGCDKGDVVRIRVKYVVDPSEWRIKWNYDTLRIEYFKRQPDEKVMEVVKKVLKEKLADIQKQYREAPTSEEAEKILRGEVKTPEEEWAEEKEEKTLEVMGSTQPIVKEAEKPVAADIRNEIATVDPIGETLMGGAIFRIASSRGENIGIASLEPHAGGWIIDAIIIKEGKAFRAHLKAQHNKEEYMSKPDLLADELRKSSFIEISKKDAESIIKAKMEEIT
;
A
#
# COMPACT_ATOMS: atom_id res chain seq x y z
N MET A 1 13.15 41.15 3.68
CA MET A 1 12.37 40.28 2.78
C MET A 1 13.36 39.35 2.10
N SER A 2 13.47 38.12 2.57
CA SER A 2 14.30 37.08 1.95
C SER A 2 13.36 36.15 1.21
N GLU A 3 13.39 36.22 -0.12
CA GLU A 3 12.67 35.28 -0.99
C GLU A 3 13.02 33.85 -0.59
N GLY A 4 12.04 33.12 -0.07
CA GLY A 4 12.19 31.72 0.27
C GLY A 4 12.49 30.95 -1.00
N THR A 5 13.73 30.48 -1.14
CA THR A 5 14.08 29.58 -2.23
C THR A 5 13.30 28.28 -2.00
N GLU A 6 12.31 28.04 -2.85
CA GLU A 6 11.39 26.91 -2.71
C GLU A 6 12.16 25.59 -2.78
N ARG A 7 12.11 24.81 -1.69
CA ARG A 7 12.75 23.49 -1.61
C ARG A 7 11.97 22.49 -2.44
N ILE A 8 12.67 21.69 -3.23
CA ILE A 8 12.04 20.66 -4.07
C ILE A 8 12.03 19.36 -3.26
N GLU A 9 10.86 18.95 -2.82
CA GLU A 9 10.64 17.65 -2.18
C GLU A 9 10.12 16.63 -3.18
N ASN A 10 10.68 15.43 -3.20
CA ASN A 10 10.24 14.36 -4.09
C ASN A 10 10.50 12.98 -3.50
N GLU A 11 9.88 11.94 -4.07
CA GLU A 11 10.11 10.55 -3.73
C GLU A 11 10.80 9.82 -4.89
N LEU A 12 11.90 9.12 -4.58
CA LEU A 12 12.50 8.17 -5.49
C LEU A 12 11.87 6.80 -5.28
N SER A 13 11.41 6.18 -6.37
CA SER A 13 10.92 4.80 -6.39
C SER A 13 11.60 4.02 -7.51
N THR A 14 12.16 2.84 -7.19
CA THR A 14 12.78 1.99 -8.21
C THR A 14 11.78 1.18 -9.03
N GLY A 15 10.55 1.02 -8.53
CA GLY A 15 9.68 -0.09 -8.93
C GLY A 15 10.31 -1.44 -8.57
N LEU A 16 9.73 -2.54 -9.07
CA LEU A 16 10.35 -3.86 -8.96
C LEU A 16 11.59 -3.89 -9.85
N VAL A 17 12.73 -4.23 -9.26
CA VAL A 17 14.01 -4.36 -9.96
C VAL A 17 14.77 -5.56 -9.42
N ILE A 18 15.43 -6.29 -10.32
CA ILE A 18 16.36 -7.35 -9.92
C ILE A 18 17.45 -6.75 -9.02
N ALA A 19 17.72 -7.39 -7.89
CA ALA A 19 18.66 -6.91 -6.88
C ALA A 19 20.04 -6.62 -7.48
N GLY A 20 20.54 -7.45 -8.38
CA GLY A 20 21.81 -7.19 -9.09
C GLY A 20 21.87 -5.87 -9.86
N ALA A 21 20.72 -5.24 -10.18
CA ALA A 21 20.61 -4.01 -10.95
C ALA A 21 20.07 -2.81 -10.15
N TYR A 22 19.78 -2.95 -8.84
CA TYR A 22 19.10 -1.89 -8.07
C TYR A 22 19.90 -0.57 -8.11
N ALA A 23 21.23 -0.64 -7.98
CA ALA A 23 22.08 0.54 -7.87
C ALA A 23 22.05 1.41 -9.13
N ASN A 24 22.08 0.75 -10.30
CA ASN A 24 21.98 1.41 -11.59
C ASN A 24 20.57 1.97 -11.82
N LYS A 25 19.53 1.23 -11.41
CA LYS A 25 18.14 1.69 -11.51
C LYS A 25 17.92 2.94 -10.66
N LEU A 26 18.33 2.93 -9.40
CA LEU A 26 18.21 4.07 -8.48
C LEU A 26 18.91 5.31 -9.06
N ARG A 27 20.17 5.17 -9.47
CA ARG A 27 20.94 6.27 -10.05
C ARG A 27 20.23 6.85 -11.29
N ARG A 28 19.82 5.99 -12.23
CA ARG A 28 19.13 6.44 -13.45
C ARG A 28 17.80 7.13 -13.14
N THR A 29 17.04 6.62 -12.18
CA THR A 29 15.79 7.26 -11.75
C THR A 29 16.05 8.63 -11.15
N LEU A 30 17.04 8.77 -10.27
CA LEU A 30 17.37 10.07 -9.67
C LEU A 30 17.83 11.08 -10.72
N PHE A 31 18.69 10.68 -11.66
CA PHE A 31 19.11 11.53 -12.78
C PHE A 31 17.93 11.93 -13.68
N ALA A 32 16.96 11.04 -13.89
CA ALA A 32 15.77 11.34 -14.68
C ALA A 32 14.87 12.37 -13.97
N GLN A 33 14.63 12.21 -12.66
CA GLN A 33 13.84 13.12 -11.85
C GLN A 33 14.47 14.52 -11.77
N LEU A 34 15.81 14.58 -11.69
CA LEU A 34 16.56 15.84 -11.53
C LEU A 34 17.15 16.39 -12.83
N ARG A 35 16.72 15.86 -13.99
CA ARG A 35 17.26 16.20 -15.31
C ARG A 35 17.26 17.71 -15.58
N ASP A 36 16.18 18.38 -15.21
CA ASP A 36 16.03 19.81 -15.54
C ASP A 36 16.90 20.70 -14.65
N LEU A 37 17.18 20.28 -13.40
CA LEU A 37 18.17 20.94 -12.54
C LEU A 37 19.61 20.71 -13.03
N VAL A 38 19.91 19.50 -13.50
CA VAL A 38 21.22 19.16 -14.09
C VAL A 38 21.47 19.96 -15.38
N LYS A 39 20.44 20.22 -16.19
CA LYS A 39 20.56 21.11 -17.36
C LYS A 39 20.89 22.56 -16.96
N LYS A 40 20.33 23.05 -15.85
CA LYS A 40 20.59 24.40 -15.34
C LYS A 40 21.99 24.53 -14.73
N ASN A 41 22.48 23.50 -14.05
CA ASN A 41 23.81 23.48 -13.44
C ASN A 41 24.52 22.15 -13.72
N LYS A 42 25.56 22.18 -14.57
CA LYS A 42 26.33 20.97 -14.93
C LYS A 42 27.07 20.35 -13.74
N GLU A 43 27.53 21.16 -12.77
CA GLU A 43 28.18 20.64 -11.56
C GLU A 43 27.21 19.86 -10.68
N PHE A 44 25.90 20.14 -10.77
CA PHE A 44 24.87 19.39 -10.04
C PHE A 44 24.81 17.91 -10.46
N ALA A 45 25.26 17.55 -11.67
CA ALA A 45 25.39 16.14 -12.06
C ALA A 45 26.34 15.35 -11.13
N ARG A 46 27.37 16.00 -10.60
CA ARG A 46 28.31 15.39 -9.63
C ARG A 46 27.62 15.16 -8.29
N GLU A 47 26.78 16.09 -7.86
CA GLU A 47 25.96 15.94 -6.65
C GLU A 47 24.96 14.78 -6.79
N VAL A 48 24.27 14.68 -7.92
CA VAL A 48 23.35 13.54 -8.19
C VAL A 48 24.09 12.21 -8.13
N ALA A 49 25.30 12.13 -8.68
CA ALA A 49 26.14 10.93 -8.61
C ALA A 49 26.59 10.61 -7.17
N ARG A 50 26.98 11.63 -6.39
CA ARG A 50 27.35 11.49 -4.97
C ARG A 50 26.16 10.99 -4.14
N ALA A 51 25.01 11.63 -4.25
CA ALA A 51 23.80 11.28 -3.52
C ALA A 51 23.31 9.86 -3.86
N SER A 52 23.40 9.48 -5.14
CA SER A 52 23.12 8.09 -5.57
C SER A 52 24.10 7.10 -4.95
N GLY A 53 25.39 7.43 -4.89
CA GLY A 53 26.43 6.58 -4.30
C GLY A 53 26.24 6.38 -2.80
N GLU A 54 25.91 7.46 -2.08
CA GLU A 54 25.63 7.45 -0.64
C GLU A 54 24.51 6.46 -0.29
N ILE A 55 23.34 6.58 -0.94
CA ILE A 55 22.23 5.68 -0.65
C ILE A 55 22.48 4.27 -1.17
N ASN A 56 23.16 4.09 -2.31
CA ASN A 56 23.53 2.76 -2.80
C ASN A 56 24.46 2.02 -1.83
N ARG A 57 25.37 2.74 -1.14
CA ARG A 57 26.22 2.14 -0.11
C ARG A 57 25.39 1.66 1.09
N LEU A 58 24.46 2.47 1.56
CA LEU A 58 23.52 2.08 2.62
C LEU A 58 22.69 0.85 2.21
N LEU A 59 22.14 0.86 1.00
CA LEU A 59 21.35 -0.25 0.46
C LEU A 59 22.17 -1.53 0.30
N TYR A 60 23.45 -1.46 -0.04
CA TYR A 60 24.33 -2.63 -0.08
C TYR A 60 24.46 -3.29 1.29
N ILE A 61 24.69 -2.49 2.33
CA ILE A 61 24.78 -2.97 3.71
C ILE A 61 23.47 -3.62 4.12
N ILE A 62 22.32 -3.00 3.84
CA ILE A 62 21.00 -3.55 4.19
C ILE A 62 20.71 -4.84 3.40
N LEU A 63 20.74 -4.78 2.07
CA LEU A 63 20.29 -5.87 1.21
C LEU A 63 21.27 -7.04 1.19
N VAL A 64 22.56 -6.77 1.02
CA VAL A 64 23.56 -7.83 0.79
C VAL A 64 24.15 -8.30 2.11
N GLU A 65 24.64 -7.38 2.94
CA GLU A 65 25.37 -7.75 4.17
C GLU A 65 24.42 -8.24 5.28
N ASN A 66 23.24 -7.62 5.44
CA ASN A 66 22.31 -7.97 6.51
C ASN A 66 21.19 -8.93 6.08
N LEU A 67 20.59 -8.73 4.90
CA LEU A 67 19.49 -9.57 4.42
C LEU A 67 19.93 -10.76 3.57
N GLY A 68 21.21 -10.82 3.15
CA GLY A 68 21.72 -11.91 2.32
C GLY A 68 21.05 -12.00 0.95
N CYS A 69 20.67 -10.86 0.37
CA CYS A 69 19.98 -10.78 -0.91
C CYS A 69 20.87 -11.26 -2.07
N ASP A 70 20.35 -12.21 -2.84
CA ASP A 70 21.02 -12.75 -4.02
C ASP A 70 20.80 -11.85 -5.23
N LYS A 71 21.72 -11.92 -6.20
CA LYS A 71 21.65 -11.08 -7.42
C LYS A 71 20.37 -11.28 -8.23
N GLY A 72 19.79 -12.48 -8.19
CA GLY A 72 18.58 -12.85 -8.93
C GLY A 72 17.27 -12.55 -8.20
N ASP A 73 17.34 -12.11 -6.95
CA ASP A 73 16.16 -11.69 -6.20
C ASP A 73 15.60 -10.37 -6.75
N VAL A 74 14.41 -9.99 -6.30
CA VAL A 74 13.76 -8.74 -6.69
C VAL A 74 13.60 -7.85 -5.48
N VAL A 75 13.84 -6.55 -5.65
CA VAL A 75 13.67 -5.53 -4.63
C VAL A 75 12.86 -4.35 -5.16
N ARG A 76 12.20 -3.64 -4.26
CA ARG A 76 11.60 -2.32 -4.52
C ARG A 76 11.99 -1.36 -3.42
N ILE A 77 12.62 -0.25 -3.80
CA ILE A 77 13.13 0.75 -2.88
C ILE A 77 12.36 2.05 -3.10
N ARG A 78 11.88 2.64 -2.01
CA ARG A 78 11.26 3.97 -1.98
C ARG A 78 11.89 4.83 -0.90
N VAL A 79 12.14 6.10 -1.20
CA VAL A 79 12.77 7.04 -0.26
C VAL A 79 12.53 8.47 -0.69
N LYS A 80 12.17 9.34 0.24
CA LYS A 80 12.00 10.78 -0.02
C LYS A 80 13.33 11.52 0.06
N TYR A 81 13.44 12.61 -0.69
CA TYR A 81 14.56 13.52 -0.63
C TYR A 81 14.12 14.96 -0.86
N VAL A 82 14.98 15.88 -0.42
CA VAL A 82 14.83 17.32 -0.62
C VAL A 82 16.05 17.82 -1.37
N VAL A 83 15.83 18.66 -2.38
CA VAL A 83 16.88 19.43 -3.03
C VAL A 83 16.83 20.85 -2.50
N ASP A 84 17.95 21.30 -1.96
CA ASP A 84 18.14 22.69 -1.56
C ASP A 84 18.78 23.48 -2.72
N PRO A 85 18.06 24.40 -3.39
CA PRO A 85 18.59 25.12 -4.55
C PRO A 85 19.65 26.17 -4.18
N SER A 86 19.75 26.56 -2.90
CA SER A 86 20.79 27.48 -2.42
C SER A 86 22.12 26.73 -2.21
N GLU A 87 22.07 25.51 -1.68
CA GLU A 87 23.25 24.68 -1.44
C GLU A 87 23.60 23.76 -2.62
N TRP A 88 22.71 23.62 -3.62
CA TRP A 88 22.80 22.62 -4.68
C TRP A 88 23.10 21.22 -4.15
N ARG A 89 22.41 20.84 -3.06
CA ARG A 89 22.65 19.61 -2.30
C ARG A 89 21.38 18.76 -2.25
N ILE A 90 21.53 17.45 -2.40
CA ILE A 90 20.44 16.47 -2.23
C ILE A 90 20.54 15.91 -0.81
N LYS A 91 19.47 16.02 -0.04
CA LYS A 91 19.34 15.49 1.32
C LYS A 91 18.28 14.39 1.33
N TRP A 92 18.68 13.15 1.64
CA TRP A 92 17.73 12.06 1.81
C TRP A 92 17.01 12.17 3.14
N ASN A 93 15.72 11.81 3.15
CA ASN A 93 14.98 11.58 4.38
C ASN A 93 14.97 10.08 4.67
N TYR A 94 15.96 9.60 5.43
CA TYR A 94 16.15 8.16 5.68
C TYR A 94 15.01 7.52 6.47
N ASP A 95 14.26 8.29 7.27
CA ASP A 95 13.10 7.78 8.02
C ASP A 95 11.97 7.31 7.09
N THR A 96 12.01 7.76 5.83
CA THR A 96 11.04 7.37 4.79
C THR A 96 11.52 6.20 3.92
N LEU A 97 12.72 5.65 4.19
CA LEU A 97 13.28 4.54 3.42
C LEU A 97 12.42 3.28 3.62
N ARG A 98 11.81 2.81 2.53
CA ARG A 98 11.04 1.57 2.49
C ARG A 98 11.66 0.62 1.47
N ILE A 99 11.88 -0.62 1.89
CA ILE A 99 12.47 -1.68 1.06
C ILE A 99 11.53 -2.88 1.11
N GLU A 100 11.05 -3.31 -0.06
CA GLU A 100 10.40 -4.60 -0.26
C GLU A 100 11.43 -5.56 -0.86
N TYR A 101 11.53 -6.77 -0.31
CA TYR A 101 12.48 -7.80 -0.73
C TYR A 101 11.73 -9.10 -1.07
N PHE A 102 11.92 -9.58 -2.29
CA PHE A 102 11.28 -10.77 -2.84
C PHE A 102 12.35 -11.80 -3.19
N LYS A 103 12.38 -12.88 -2.42
CA LYS A 103 13.32 -13.98 -2.63
C LYS A 103 12.88 -14.86 -3.79
N ARG A 104 13.79 -15.10 -4.74
CA ARG A 104 13.56 -15.98 -5.88
C ARG A 104 13.43 -17.44 -5.41
N GLN A 105 12.41 -18.15 -5.91
CA GLN A 105 12.35 -19.60 -5.74
C GLN A 105 13.35 -20.28 -6.69
N PRO A 106 14.00 -21.37 -6.26
CA PRO A 106 14.87 -22.15 -7.14
C PRO A 106 14.13 -22.66 -8.39
N ASP A 107 14.79 -22.59 -9.53
CA ASP A 107 14.18 -22.92 -10.83
C ASP A 107 13.76 -24.38 -10.91
N GLU A 108 14.51 -25.28 -10.27
CA GLU A 108 14.22 -26.71 -10.23
C GLU A 108 12.85 -26.97 -9.63
N LYS A 109 12.57 -26.33 -8.49
CA LYS A 109 11.30 -26.45 -7.77
C LYS A 109 10.15 -25.85 -8.57
N VAL A 110 10.36 -24.69 -9.20
CA VAL A 110 9.35 -24.06 -10.07
C VAL A 110 9.04 -25.00 -11.25
N MET A 111 10.05 -25.53 -11.92
CA MET A 111 9.88 -26.39 -13.08
C MET A 111 9.26 -27.75 -12.74
N GLU A 112 9.52 -28.30 -11.56
CA GLU A 112 8.85 -29.51 -11.07
C GLU A 112 7.34 -29.29 -10.95
N VAL A 113 6.94 -28.20 -10.29
CA VAL A 113 5.51 -27.84 -10.14
C VAL A 113 4.87 -27.58 -11.49
N VAL A 114 5.53 -26.84 -12.38
CA VAL A 114 5.04 -26.59 -13.74
C VAL A 114 4.81 -27.90 -14.48
N LYS A 115 5.78 -28.81 -14.51
CA LYS A 115 5.63 -30.12 -15.18
C LYS A 115 4.49 -30.94 -14.58
N LYS A 116 4.36 -30.95 -13.26
CA LYS A 116 3.28 -31.65 -12.56
C LYS A 116 1.91 -31.11 -12.98
N VAL A 117 1.71 -29.79 -12.91
CA VAL A 117 0.43 -29.15 -13.27
C VAL A 117 0.10 -29.35 -14.75
N LEU A 118 1.10 -29.23 -15.64
CA LEU A 118 0.90 -29.49 -17.07
C LEU A 118 0.47 -30.93 -17.34
N LYS A 119 0.98 -31.91 -16.58
CA LYS A 119 0.57 -33.32 -16.74
C LYS A 119 -0.84 -33.57 -16.19
N GLU A 120 -1.18 -32.97 -15.06
CA GLU A 120 -2.42 -33.27 -14.32
C GLU A 120 -3.63 -32.45 -14.77
N LYS A 121 -3.43 -31.20 -15.20
CA LYS A 121 -4.53 -30.22 -15.38
C LYS A 121 -4.67 -29.69 -16.80
N LEU A 122 -3.64 -29.83 -17.65
CA LEU A 122 -3.66 -29.18 -18.97
C LEU A 122 -4.82 -29.67 -19.85
N ALA A 123 -5.08 -30.98 -19.89
CA ALA A 123 -6.15 -31.53 -20.72
C ALA A 123 -7.54 -31.07 -20.26
N ASP A 124 -7.77 -30.99 -18.94
CA ASP A 124 -9.03 -30.53 -18.36
C ASP A 124 -9.26 -29.04 -18.65
N ILE A 125 -8.22 -28.22 -18.45
CA ILE A 125 -8.25 -26.79 -18.77
C ILE A 125 -8.52 -26.60 -20.26
N GLN A 126 -7.80 -27.30 -21.14
CA GLN A 126 -8.01 -27.19 -22.58
C GLN A 126 -9.40 -27.66 -23.02
N LYS A 127 -10.01 -28.62 -22.32
CA LYS A 127 -11.40 -29.04 -22.57
C LYS A 127 -12.39 -27.97 -22.12
N GLN A 128 -12.18 -27.38 -20.95
CA GLN A 128 -13.02 -26.31 -20.40
C GLN A 128 -13.06 -25.08 -21.30
N TYR A 129 -11.93 -24.73 -21.93
CA TYR A 129 -11.82 -23.57 -22.83
C TYR A 129 -11.81 -23.96 -24.32
N ARG A 130 -12.26 -25.17 -24.68
CA ARG A 130 -12.26 -25.65 -26.07
C ARG A 130 -13.27 -24.92 -26.94
N GLU A 131 -14.43 -24.60 -26.38
CA GLU A 131 -15.52 -23.94 -27.07
C GLU A 131 -15.58 -22.49 -26.61
N ALA A 132 -15.57 -21.56 -27.57
CA ALA A 132 -15.78 -20.15 -27.26
C ALA A 132 -17.23 -19.94 -26.79
N PRO A 133 -17.48 -19.01 -25.86
CA PRO A 133 -18.83 -18.69 -25.44
C PRO A 133 -19.70 -18.35 -26.66
N THR A 134 -20.95 -18.82 -26.67
CA THR A 134 -21.89 -18.45 -27.73
C THR A 134 -22.17 -16.95 -27.72
N SER A 135 -22.61 -16.37 -28.84
CA SER A 135 -22.86 -14.92 -28.93
C SER A 135 -23.83 -14.40 -27.86
N GLU A 136 -24.83 -15.19 -27.48
CA GLU A 136 -25.78 -14.85 -26.41
C GLU A 136 -25.15 -14.88 -25.02
N GLU A 137 -24.25 -15.83 -24.75
CA GLU A 137 -23.49 -15.91 -23.50
C GLU A 137 -22.44 -14.81 -23.41
N ALA A 138 -21.77 -14.48 -24.52
CA ALA A 138 -20.83 -13.38 -24.61
C ALA A 138 -21.50 -12.02 -24.34
N GLU A 139 -22.72 -11.81 -24.86
CA GLU A 139 -23.52 -10.61 -24.56
C GLU A 139 -23.92 -10.52 -23.08
N LYS A 140 -24.28 -11.64 -22.46
CA LYS A 140 -24.61 -11.69 -21.02
C LYS A 140 -23.38 -11.46 -20.14
N ILE A 141 -22.22 -12.02 -20.51
CA ILE A 141 -20.94 -11.77 -19.83
C ILE A 141 -20.56 -10.29 -19.94
N LEU A 142 -20.69 -9.68 -21.13
CA LEU A 142 -20.43 -8.25 -21.34
C LEU A 142 -21.37 -7.34 -20.52
N ARG A 143 -22.60 -7.78 -20.27
CA ARG A 143 -23.56 -7.08 -19.40
C ARG A 143 -23.35 -7.36 -17.91
N GLY A 144 -22.44 -8.27 -17.54
CA GLY A 144 -22.20 -8.68 -16.16
C GLY A 144 -23.34 -9.51 -15.54
N GLU A 145 -24.24 -10.06 -16.37
CA GLU A 145 -25.40 -10.86 -15.92
C GLU A 145 -25.01 -12.31 -15.60
N VAL A 146 -23.90 -12.78 -16.16
CA VAL A 146 -23.36 -14.13 -15.94
C VAL A 146 -21.86 -13.99 -15.66
N LYS A 147 -21.41 -14.55 -14.54
CA LYS A 147 -19.98 -14.60 -14.20
C LYS A 147 -19.27 -15.56 -15.13
N THR A 148 -18.09 -15.18 -15.58
CA THR A 148 -17.24 -16.09 -16.33
C THR A 148 -16.75 -17.24 -15.43
N PRO A 149 -16.43 -18.42 -16.00
CA PRO A 149 -15.80 -19.49 -15.25
C PRO A 149 -14.49 -19.08 -14.56
N GLU A 150 -13.83 -18.04 -15.07
CA GLU A 150 -12.63 -17.44 -14.45
C GLU A 150 -12.99 -16.59 -13.23
N GLU A 151 -14.05 -15.78 -13.29
CA GLU A 151 -14.55 -14.99 -12.16
C GLU A 151 -15.10 -15.88 -11.04
N GLU A 152 -15.86 -16.93 -11.36
CA GLU A 152 -16.35 -17.89 -10.37
C GLU A 152 -15.19 -18.63 -9.68
N TRP A 153 -14.19 -19.07 -10.45
CA TRP A 153 -13.00 -19.69 -9.91
C TRP A 153 -12.15 -18.73 -9.08
N ALA A 154 -12.06 -17.46 -9.48
CA ALA A 154 -11.35 -16.42 -8.76
C ALA A 154 -12.01 -16.13 -7.41
N GLU A 155 -13.33 -15.99 -7.34
CA GLU A 155 -14.06 -15.80 -6.08
C GLU A 155 -13.90 -17.00 -5.14
N GLU A 156 -14.07 -18.23 -5.64
CA GLU A 156 -13.91 -19.45 -4.83
C GLU A 156 -12.48 -19.59 -4.27
N LYS A 157 -11.49 -19.12 -5.05
CA LYS A 157 -10.08 -19.10 -4.63
C LYS A 157 -9.77 -17.97 -3.68
N GLU A 158 -10.36 -16.80 -3.87
CA GLU A 158 -10.17 -15.63 -3.02
C GLU A 158 -10.66 -15.92 -1.60
N GLU A 159 -11.85 -16.52 -1.47
CA GLU A 159 -12.37 -17.04 -0.19
C GLU A 159 -11.40 -18.02 0.48
N LYS A 160 -10.89 -19.01 -0.28
CA LYS A 160 -9.92 -19.99 0.25
C LYS A 160 -8.56 -19.39 0.60
N THR A 161 -8.08 -18.39 -0.15
CA THR A 161 -6.82 -17.71 0.17
C THR A 161 -6.94 -16.78 1.38
N LEU A 162 -8.09 -16.15 1.58
CA LEU A 162 -8.37 -15.36 2.78
C LEU A 162 -8.37 -16.27 4.03
N GLU A 163 -8.94 -17.48 3.93
CA GLU A 163 -8.85 -18.50 5.00
C GLU A 163 -7.40 -18.91 5.29
N VAL A 164 -6.60 -19.19 4.25
CA VAL A 164 -5.21 -19.63 4.41
C VAL A 164 -4.31 -18.51 4.93
N MET A 165 -4.48 -17.27 4.46
CA MET A 165 -3.74 -16.10 4.95
C MET A 165 -4.08 -15.78 6.40
N GLY A 166 -5.30 -16.09 6.86
CA GLY A 166 -5.66 -16.08 8.28
C GLY A 166 -4.90 -17.13 9.11
N SER A 167 -4.46 -18.23 8.49
CA SER A 167 -3.79 -19.35 9.16
C SER A 167 -2.25 -19.36 9.04
N THR A 168 -1.66 -18.63 8.10
CA THR A 168 -0.22 -18.72 7.74
C THR A 168 0.60 -17.47 8.05
N GLN A 169 0.05 -16.49 8.76
CA GLN A 169 0.91 -15.45 9.35
C GLN A 169 1.94 -16.12 10.28
N PRO A 170 3.25 -15.91 10.05
CA PRO A 170 4.28 -16.54 10.86
C PRO A 170 4.13 -16.10 12.32
N ILE A 171 4.09 -17.10 13.20
CA ILE A 171 4.36 -16.96 14.63
C ILE A 171 5.80 -16.45 14.74
N VAL A 172 5.97 -15.13 14.74
CA VAL A 172 7.16 -14.52 15.32
C VAL A 172 7.15 -14.92 16.78
N LYS A 173 8.21 -15.61 17.21
CA LYS A 173 8.47 -16.03 18.59
C LYS A 173 7.94 -15.01 19.57
N GLU A 174 7.28 -15.50 20.62
CA GLU A 174 6.86 -14.77 21.82
C GLU A 174 7.98 -13.85 22.32
N ALA A 175 8.03 -12.63 21.78
CA ALA A 175 8.34 -11.46 22.57
C ALA A 175 7.01 -11.13 23.23
N GLU A 176 6.97 -11.19 24.56
CA GLU A 176 5.81 -10.92 25.40
C GLU A 176 4.95 -9.82 24.78
N LYS A 177 3.75 -10.18 24.30
CA LYS A 177 2.77 -9.21 23.82
C LYS A 177 2.49 -8.26 24.99
N PRO A 178 2.82 -6.96 24.91
CA PRO A 178 2.06 -6.03 25.72
C PRO A 178 0.67 -6.05 25.10
N VAL A 179 -0.29 -6.63 25.83
CA VAL A 179 -1.72 -6.72 25.55
C VAL A 179 -2.18 -5.51 24.74
N ALA A 180 -2.19 -5.63 23.41
CA ALA A 180 -2.90 -4.70 22.55
C ALA A 180 -4.36 -5.10 22.73
N ALA A 181 -5.06 -4.39 23.60
CA ALA A 181 -6.51 -4.47 23.69
C ALA A 181 -7.07 -4.40 22.26
N ASP A 182 -7.89 -5.37 21.92
CA ASP A 182 -8.45 -5.53 20.57
C ASP A 182 -9.30 -4.29 20.24
N ILE A 183 -8.67 -3.28 19.63
CA ILE A 183 -9.25 -1.94 19.40
C ILE A 183 -10.57 -2.00 18.61
N ARG A 184 -10.79 -3.10 17.88
CA ARG A 184 -12.04 -3.41 17.17
C ARG A 184 -13.25 -3.44 18.11
N ASN A 185 -13.07 -3.96 19.33
CA ASN A 185 -14.13 -4.05 20.33
C ASN A 185 -14.46 -2.70 20.96
N GLU A 186 -13.64 -1.68 20.72
CA GLU A 186 -13.86 -0.33 21.24
C GLU A 186 -14.73 0.50 20.30
N ILE A 187 -14.89 0.09 19.03
CA ILE A 187 -15.72 0.80 18.06
C ILE A 187 -17.19 0.49 18.38
N ALA A 188 -17.89 1.44 19.01
CA ALA A 188 -19.31 1.29 19.34
C ALA A 188 -20.21 1.92 18.29
N THR A 189 -19.97 3.19 17.97
CA THR A 189 -20.72 3.91 16.94
C THR A 189 -19.78 4.66 16.02
N VAL A 190 -20.24 4.87 14.80
CA VAL A 190 -19.59 5.72 13.81
C VAL A 190 -20.64 6.71 13.35
N ASP A 191 -20.39 8.01 13.52
CA ASP A 191 -21.39 9.05 13.23
C ASP A 191 -20.87 9.99 12.13
N PRO A 192 -21.67 10.34 11.11
CA PRO A 192 -21.23 11.28 10.09
C PRO A 192 -20.99 12.68 10.69
N ILE A 193 -19.84 13.27 10.35
CA ILE A 193 -19.45 14.64 10.77
C ILE A 193 -19.75 15.63 9.64
N GLY A 194 -19.49 15.25 8.40
CA GLY A 194 -19.70 16.11 7.24
C GLY A 194 -19.13 15.53 5.95
N GLU A 195 -19.35 16.23 4.84
CA GLU A 195 -18.81 15.87 3.54
C GLU A 195 -17.48 16.59 3.29
N THR A 196 -16.60 15.98 2.48
CA THR A 196 -15.33 16.60 2.09
C THR A 196 -15.49 17.37 0.78
N LEU A 197 -14.63 18.37 0.58
CA LEU A 197 -14.57 19.16 -0.67
C LEU A 197 -14.38 18.31 -1.94
N MET A 198 -13.83 17.10 -1.79
CA MET A 198 -13.59 16.16 -2.89
C MET A 198 -14.75 15.16 -3.09
N GLY A 199 -15.90 15.40 -2.47
CA GLY A 199 -17.10 14.56 -2.60
C GLY A 199 -17.12 13.32 -1.70
N GLY A 200 -16.17 13.21 -0.76
CA GLY A 200 -16.11 12.18 0.27
C GLY A 200 -16.95 12.51 1.50
N ALA A 201 -16.81 11.70 2.55
CA ALA A 201 -17.47 11.90 3.84
C ALA A 201 -16.53 11.58 5.00
N ILE A 202 -16.66 12.31 6.10
CA ILE A 202 -15.91 12.07 7.33
C ILE A 202 -16.88 11.67 8.43
N PHE A 203 -16.46 10.67 9.20
CA PHE A 203 -17.20 10.09 10.30
C PHE A 203 -16.36 10.13 11.57
N ARG A 204 -17.04 10.30 12.71
CA ARG A 204 -16.50 10.24 14.06
C ARG A 204 -16.63 8.83 14.56
N ILE A 205 -15.56 8.27 15.12
CA ILE A 205 -15.59 6.96 15.76
C ILE A 205 -15.71 7.16 17.26
N ALA A 206 -16.74 6.60 17.88
CA ALA A 206 -16.97 6.71 19.31
C ALA A 206 -16.90 5.35 20.03
N SER A 207 -16.44 5.38 21.28
CA SER A 207 -16.35 4.21 22.15
C SER A 207 -17.70 3.81 22.73
N SER A 208 -17.77 2.65 23.38
CA SER A 208 -18.95 2.20 24.13
C SER A 208 -19.37 3.16 25.26
N ARG A 209 -18.47 4.06 25.66
CA ARG A 209 -18.72 5.14 26.63
C ARG A 209 -19.11 6.47 25.97
N GLY A 210 -19.22 6.51 24.64
CA GLY A 210 -19.52 7.72 23.86
C GLY A 210 -18.34 8.66 23.66
N GLU A 211 -17.12 8.27 24.07
CA GLU A 211 -15.91 9.08 23.90
C GLU A 211 -15.45 9.02 22.44
N ASN A 212 -15.04 10.16 21.88
CA ASN A 212 -14.44 10.19 20.55
C ASN A 212 -13.05 9.53 20.61
N ILE A 213 -12.90 8.41 19.90
CA ILE A 213 -11.66 7.66 19.84
C ILE A 213 -10.97 7.79 18.47
N GLY A 214 -11.59 8.46 17.49
CA GLY A 214 -11.00 8.53 16.15
C GLY A 214 -11.91 9.11 15.08
N ILE A 215 -11.42 9.04 13.84
CA ILE A 215 -12.19 9.40 12.65
C ILE A 215 -12.07 8.32 11.58
N ALA A 216 -13.07 8.22 10.72
CA ALA A 216 -12.99 7.50 9.47
C ALA A 216 -13.30 8.46 8.31
N SER A 217 -12.49 8.46 7.27
CA SER A 217 -12.75 9.19 6.03
C SER A 217 -13.07 8.23 4.91
N LEU A 218 -14.13 8.53 4.18
CA LEU A 218 -14.55 7.86 2.96
C LEU A 218 -14.17 8.73 1.76
N GLU A 219 -13.32 8.23 0.87
CA GLU A 219 -12.80 8.97 -0.27
C GLU A 219 -13.12 8.28 -1.60
N PRO A 220 -13.45 9.06 -2.65
CA PRO A 220 -13.66 8.49 -3.97
C PRO A 220 -12.32 8.03 -4.58
N HIS A 221 -12.31 6.83 -5.16
CA HIS A 221 -11.15 6.28 -5.89
C HIS A 221 -11.59 5.65 -7.21
N ALA A 222 -10.67 5.49 -8.16
CA ALA A 222 -10.99 4.90 -9.47
C ALA A 222 -11.53 3.47 -9.29
N GLY A 223 -12.85 3.30 -9.46
CA GLY A 223 -13.55 2.02 -9.30
C GLY A 223 -14.22 1.78 -7.93
N GLY A 224 -14.43 2.81 -7.10
CA GLY A 224 -15.23 2.69 -5.88
C GLY A 224 -14.90 3.73 -4.81
N TRP A 225 -15.02 3.34 -3.55
CA TRP A 225 -14.72 4.18 -2.39
C TRP A 225 -13.65 3.51 -1.53
N ILE A 226 -12.86 4.33 -0.82
CA ILE A 226 -11.85 3.86 0.12
C ILE A 226 -12.18 4.41 1.50
N ILE A 227 -12.10 3.55 2.51
CA ILE A 227 -12.21 3.93 3.91
C ILE A 227 -10.80 3.99 4.49
N ASP A 228 -10.47 5.14 5.08
CA ASP A 228 -9.25 5.36 5.86
C ASP A 228 -9.65 5.77 7.28
N ALA A 229 -9.42 4.88 8.24
CA ALA A 229 -9.83 5.07 9.63
C ALA A 229 -8.63 5.17 10.56
N ILE A 230 -8.69 6.11 11.50
CA ILE A 230 -7.65 6.36 12.49
C ILE A 230 -8.28 6.36 13.87
N ILE A 231 -7.74 5.55 14.77
CA ILE A 231 -8.17 5.46 16.17
C ILE A 231 -6.98 5.77 17.07
N ILE A 232 -7.17 6.65 18.06
CA ILE A 232 -6.18 6.97 19.08
C ILE A 232 -6.76 6.57 20.42
N LYS A 233 -6.13 5.60 21.09
CA LYS A 233 -6.54 5.13 22.41
C LYS A 233 -5.33 4.83 23.29
N GLU A 234 -5.38 5.25 24.54
CA GLU A 234 -4.35 4.97 25.56
C GLU A 234 -2.93 5.36 25.11
N GLY A 235 -2.82 6.44 24.32
CA GLY A 235 -1.55 6.95 23.81
C GLY A 235 -1.00 6.22 22.58
N LYS A 236 -1.65 5.14 22.13
CA LYS A 236 -1.34 4.44 20.88
C LYS A 236 -2.29 4.87 19.77
N ALA A 237 -1.80 4.83 18.53
CA ALA A 237 -2.59 5.16 17.37
C ALA A 237 -2.62 4.01 16.37
N PHE A 238 -3.76 3.82 15.75
CA PHE A 238 -4.06 2.70 14.88
C PHE A 238 -4.68 3.22 13.60
N ARG A 239 -4.32 2.61 12.46
CA ARG A 239 -4.87 2.95 11.15
C ARG A 239 -5.39 1.72 10.43
N ALA A 240 -6.57 1.83 9.84
CA ALA A 240 -7.12 0.84 8.91
C ALA A 240 -7.35 1.52 7.56
N HIS A 241 -7.01 0.81 6.48
CA HIS A 241 -7.17 1.28 5.11
C HIS A 241 -7.74 0.15 4.27
N LEU A 242 -8.96 0.32 3.75
CA LEU A 242 -9.70 -0.73 3.05
C LEU A 242 -10.59 -0.16 1.94
N LYS A 243 -10.93 -1.01 0.97
CA LYS A 243 -11.91 -0.68 -0.07
C LYS A 243 -13.32 -0.81 0.53
N ALA A 244 -14.13 0.22 0.36
CA ALA A 244 -15.49 0.25 0.89
C ALA A 244 -16.40 -0.70 0.10
N GLN A 245 -17.27 -1.41 0.81
CA GLN A 245 -18.29 -2.29 0.22
C GLN A 245 -19.55 -1.53 -0.22
N HIS A 246 -19.81 -0.38 0.38
CA HIS A 246 -20.98 0.46 0.10
C HIS A 246 -20.59 1.84 -0.44
N ASN A 247 -21.56 2.56 -0.98
CA ASN A 247 -21.38 3.95 -1.44
C ASN A 247 -21.55 4.94 -0.28
N LYS A 248 -21.24 6.22 -0.55
CA LYS A 248 -21.34 7.31 0.43
C LYS A 248 -22.76 7.45 0.99
N GLU A 249 -23.78 7.43 0.14
CA GLU A 249 -25.17 7.63 0.53
C GLU A 249 -25.67 6.53 1.50
N GLU A 250 -25.22 5.29 1.29
CA GLU A 250 -25.52 4.16 2.16
C GLU A 250 -24.85 4.31 3.55
N TYR A 251 -23.58 4.68 3.62
CA TYR A 251 -22.92 4.93 4.91
C TYR A 251 -23.47 6.16 5.63
N MET A 252 -23.87 7.20 4.91
CA MET A 252 -24.48 8.40 5.50
C MET A 252 -25.87 8.12 6.08
N SER A 253 -26.66 7.25 5.43
CA SER A 253 -27.99 6.88 5.89
C SER A 253 -28.00 5.77 6.94
N LYS A 254 -27.01 4.86 6.90
CA LYS A 254 -26.82 3.77 7.86
C LYS A 254 -25.36 3.67 8.31
N PRO A 255 -24.93 4.54 9.23
CA PRO A 255 -23.54 4.57 9.70
C PRO A 255 -23.07 3.27 10.39
N ASP A 256 -24.02 2.46 10.89
CA ASP A 256 -23.74 1.15 11.47
C ASP A 256 -23.02 0.20 10.50
N LEU A 257 -23.27 0.32 9.19
CA LEU A 257 -22.57 -0.46 8.17
C LEU A 257 -21.06 -0.19 8.19
N LEU A 258 -20.67 1.07 8.39
CA LEU A 258 -19.28 1.47 8.48
C LEU A 258 -18.65 0.99 9.80
N ALA A 259 -19.40 1.04 10.91
CA ALA A 259 -18.93 0.52 12.18
C ALA A 259 -18.65 -0.99 12.11
N ASP A 260 -19.53 -1.78 11.48
CA ASP A 260 -19.35 -3.22 11.31
C ASP A 260 -18.18 -3.56 10.39
N GLU A 261 -17.96 -2.78 9.33
CA GLU A 261 -16.83 -2.96 8.43
C GLU A 261 -15.50 -2.64 9.12
N LEU A 262 -15.45 -1.57 9.91
CA LEU A 262 -14.29 -1.22 10.71
C LEU A 262 -14.00 -2.28 11.79
N ARG A 263 -15.01 -2.86 12.43
CA ARG A 263 -14.84 -3.98 13.39
C ARG A 263 -14.24 -5.22 12.74
N LYS A 264 -14.49 -5.46 11.45
CA LYS A 264 -13.93 -6.60 10.70
C LYS A 264 -12.57 -6.29 10.09
N SER A 265 -12.15 -5.03 10.07
CA SER A 265 -10.91 -4.58 9.44
C SER A 265 -9.65 -4.88 10.28
N SER A 266 -8.50 -4.94 9.62
CA SER A 266 -7.20 -5.04 10.28
C SER A 266 -6.61 -3.65 10.52
N PHE A 267 -6.39 -3.31 11.79
CA PHE A 267 -5.70 -2.09 12.20
C PHE A 267 -4.20 -2.32 12.34
N ILE A 268 -3.40 -1.37 11.85
CA ILE A 268 -1.95 -1.34 11.98
C ILE A 268 -1.57 -0.21 12.93
N GLU A 269 -0.69 -0.46 13.89
CA GLU A 269 -0.18 0.57 14.80
C GLU A 269 0.66 1.59 14.00
N ILE A 270 0.38 2.87 14.21
CA ILE A 270 1.10 4.00 13.62
C ILE A 270 1.58 4.95 14.72
N SER A 271 2.52 5.83 14.39
CA SER A 271 2.97 6.81 15.37
C SER A 271 1.84 7.80 15.70
N LYS A 272 1.75 8.21 16.97
CA LYS A 272 0.74 9.20 17.42
C LYS A 272 0.85 10.52 16.64
N LYS A 273 2.07 10.95 16.32
CA LYS A 273 2.34 12.17 15.54
C LYS A 273 1.79 12.06 14.11
N ASP A 274 1.94 10.91 13.47
CA ASP A 274 1.38 10.68 12.14
C ASP A 274 -0.15 10.64 12.18
N ALA A 275 -0.72 9.99 13.20
CA ALA A 275 -2.17 9.95 13.40
C ALA A 275 -2.77 11.35 13.59
N GLU A 276 -2.18 12.17 14.46
CA GLU A 276 -2.59 13.57 14.67
C GLU A 276 -2.47 14.40 13.40
N SER A 277 -1.39 14.24 12.64
CA SER A 277 -1.20 14.95 11.37
C SER A 277 -2.25 14.58 10.33
N ILE A 278 -2.61 13.29 10.22
CA ILE A 278 -3.61 12.84 9.26
C ILE A 278 -5.01 13.27 9.71
N ILE A 279 -5.35 13.13 11.00
CA ILE A 279 -6.62 13.60 11.54
C ILE A 279 -6.81 15.09 11.27
N LYS A 280 -5.77 15.90 11.54
CA LYS A 280 -5.82 17.34 11.29
C LYS A 280 -6.07 17.65 9.81
N ALA A 281 -5.32 17.02 8.91
CA ALA A 281 -5.49 17.21 7.47
C ALA A 281 -6.91 16.83 7.01
N LYS A 282 -7.46 15.72 7.50
CA LYS A 282 -8.83 15.30 7.17
C LYS A 282 -9.89 16.26 7.71
N MET A 283 -9.73 16.75 8.93
CA MET A 283 -10.67 17.72 9.50
C MET A 283 -10.66 19.07 8.77
N GLU A 284 -9.54 19.46 8.15
CA GLU A 284 -9.43 20.67 7.31
C GLU A 284 -10.15 20.52 5.94
N GLU A 285 -10.47 19.29 5.52
CA GLU A 285 -11.17 19.00 4.26
C GLU A 285 -12.71 19.01 4.40
N ILE A 286 -13.25 19.12 5.62
CA ILE A 286 -14.69 19.15 5.90
C ILE A 286 -15.27 20.49 5.44
N THR A 287 -16.41 20.43 4.73
CA THR A 287 -17.19 21.60 4.30
C THR A 287 -18.32 21.92 5.28
#